data_AF-A0A3C2CMF6-F1
#
_entry.id   AF-A0A3C2CMF6-F1
#
_cell.length_a   1.000
_cell.length_b   1.000
_cell.length_c   1.000
_cell.angle_alpha   90.00
_cell.angle_beta   90.00
_cell.angle_gamma   90.00
#
_symmetry.space_group_name_H-M   'P 1'
#
loop_
_entity.id
_entity.type
_entity.pdbx_description
1 polymer ?
#
loop_
_entity_poly.entity_id
_entity_poly.type
_entity_poly.pdbx_seq_one_letter_code
_entity_poly.pdbx_strand_id
1 'polypeptide(L)'
;MECIFIAPFIGERPPPAPIHWLEEHETFTDATELGMLGKVFNQDLFNMAKVQTGLEATHKPGVSLGNYQESKVRWLHQKLSEWCE
;
A
#
# COMPACT_ATOMS: atom_id res chain seq x y z
N MET A 1 1.71 0.81 -6.37
CA MET A 1 2.11 0.57 -4.97
C MET A 1 3.57 0.17 -4.99
N GLU A 2 4.43 0.85 -4.25
CA GLU A 2 5.84 0.46 -4.10
C GLU A 2 5.97 -0.37 -2.82
N CYS A 3 6.62 -1.53 -2.89
CA CYS A 3 6.83 -2.40 -1.74
C CYS A 3 8.32 -2.55 -1.46
N ILE A 4 8.73 -2.22 -0.25
CA ILE A 4 10.14 -2.32 0.18
C ILE A 4 10.22 -3.42 1.24
N PHE A 5 10.81 -4.56 0.87
CA PHE A 5 11.02 -5.67 1.79
C PHE A 5 12.36 -5.49 2.53
N ILE A 6 12.27 -5.18 3.83
CA ILE A 6 13.44 -5.05 4.70
C ILE A 6 13.54 -6.32 5.54
N ALA A 7 14.40 -7.24 5.12
CA ALA A 7 14.72 -8.44 5.90
C ALA A 7 16.08 -8.30 6.60
N PRO A 8 16.23 -8.86 7.81
CA PRO A 8 17.54 -9.01 8.41
C PRO A 8 18.40 -9.92 7.54
N PHE A 9 19.69 -9.59 7.39
CA PHE A 9 20.68 -10.44 6.75
C PHE A 9 21.88 -10.62 7.68
N ILE A 10 22.61 -11.72 7.50
CA ILE A 10 23.85 -12.02 8.23
C ILE A 10 24.97 -12.14 7.20
N GLY A 11 26.13 -11.53 7.47
CA GLY A 11 27.29 -11.56 6.59
C GLY A 11 27.38 -10.33 5.69
N GLU A 12 27.92 -10.51 4.49
CA GLU A 12 28.04 -9.42 3.51
C GLU A 12 26.66 -9.07 2.93
N ARG A 13 26.40 -7.77 2.73
CA ARG A 13 25.12 -7.30 2.18
C ARG A 13 24.97 -7.83 0.74
N PRO A 14 23.85 -8.51 0.41
CA PRO A 14 23.63 -8.94 -0.96
C PRO A 14 23.46 -7.74 -1.91
N PRO A 15 23.79 -7.89 -3.20
CA PRO A 15 23.47 -6.86 -4.19
C PRO A 15 21.94 -6.66 -4.28
N PRO A 16 21.48 -5.50 -4.79
CA PRO A 16 20.05 -5.26 -5.01
C PRO A 16 19.42 -6.37 -5.87
N ALA A 17 18.20 -6.78 -5.51
CA ALA A 17 17.44 -7.74 -6.31
C ALA A 17 17.11 -7.14 -7.69
N PRO A 18 17.07 -7.97 -8.75
CA PRO A 18 16.59 -7.51 -10.06
C PRO A 18 15.13 -7.06 -9.96
N ILE A 19 14.77 -6.05 -10.75
CA ILE A 19 13.39 -5.56 -10.80
C ILE A 19 12.55 -6.56 -11.60
N HIS A 20 11.45 -7.00 -11.00
CA HIS A 20 10.40 -7.77 -11.66
C HIS A 20 9.19 -6.85 -11.88
N TRP A 21 8.89 -6.57 -13.14
CA TRP A 21 7.71 -5.81 -13.54
C TRP A 21 6.59 -6.78 -13.86
N LEU A 22 5.48 -6.67 -13.14
CA LEU A 22 4.27 -7.45 -13.41
C LEU A 22 3.50 -6.84 -14.59
N GLU A 23 3.02 -7.70 -15.47
CA GLU A 23 2.12 -7.36 -16.57
C GLU A 23 0.66 -7.26 -16.08
N GLU A 24 -0.22 -6.66 -16.90
CA GLU A 24 -1.62 -6.39 -16.51
C GLU A 24 -2.43 -7.64 -16.12
N HIS A 25 -2.09 -8.80 -16.69
CA HIS A 25 -2.76 -10.06 -16.45
C HIS A 25 -2.19 -10.83 -15.24
N GLU A 26 -1.07 -10.35 -14.68
CA GLU A 26 -0.41 -10.96 -13.53
C GLU A 26 -0.89 -10.30 -12.22
N THR A 27 -0.82 -11.08 -11.15
CA THR A 27 -1.20 -10.66 -9.80
C THR A 27 0.01 -10.65 -8.88
N PHE A 28 -0.11 -10.04 -7.70
CA PHE A 28 0.99 -10.07 -6.72
C PHE A 28 1.33 -11.47 -6.21
N THR A 29 0.49 -12.48 -6.45
CA THR A 29 0.82 -13.88 -6.12
C THR A 29 1.67 -14.57 -7.16
N ASP A 30 1.77 -14.03 -8.38
CA ASP A 30 2.64 -14.54 -9.45
C ASP A 30 4.10 -14.08 -9.24
N ALA A 31 4.29 -12.95 -8.54
CA ALA A 31 5.57 -12.52 -7.98
C ALA A 31 5.99 -13.39 -6.77
N THR A 32 6.64 -14.52 -7.05
CA THR A 32 7.04 -15.49 -6.02
C THR A 32 7.95 -14.92 -4.93
N GLU A 33 8.72 -13.87 -5.24
CA GLU A 33 9.57 -13.12 -4.31
C GLU A 33 8.79 -12.44 -3.17
N LEU A 34 7.50 -12.19 -3.35
CA LEU A 34 6.63 -11.61 -2.33
C LEU A 34 6.11 -12.65 -1.32
N GLY A 35 6.25 -13.94 -1.62
CA GLY A 35 5.80 -15.04 -0.76
C GLY A 35 4.36 -14.85 -0.29
N MET A 36 4.14 -14.94 1.03
CA MET A 36 2.80 -14.81 1.62
C MET A 36 2.20 -13.41 1.50
N LEU A 37 3.02 -12.36 1.32
CA LEU A 37 2.54 -10.98 1.20
C LEU A 37 1.79 -10.75 -0.12
N GLY A 38 2.08 -11.51 -1.18
CA GLY A 38 1.37 -11.39 -2.45
C GLY A 38 -0.14 -11.54 -2.30
N LYS A 39 -0.60 -12.46 -1.42
CA LYS A 39 -2.03 -12.62 -1.10
C LYS A 39 -2.62 -11.42 -0.37
N VAL A 40 -1.84 -10.77 0.50
CA VAL A 40 -2.27 -9.59 1.26
C VAL A 40 -2.40 -8.39 0.31
N PHE A 41 -1.44 -8.17 -0.58
CA PHE A 41 -1.52 -7.07 -1.54
C PHE A 41 -2.67 -7.24 -2.54
N ASN A 42 -2.94 -8.46 -2.99
CA ASN A 42 -4.14 -8.72 -3.79
C ASN A 42 -5.44 -8.34 -3.03
N GLN A 43 -5.50 -8.60 -1.71
CA GLN A 43 -6.66 -8.20 -0.89
C GLN A 43 -6.76 -6.67 -0.76
N ASP A 44 -5.64 -6.00 -0.48
CA ASP A 44 -5.60 -4.54 -0.35
C ASP A 44 -6.04 -3.86 -1.66
N LEU A 45 -5.46 -4.25 -2.79
CA LEU A 45 -5.76 -3.68 -4.11
C LEU A 45 -7.24 -3.87 -4.48
N PHE A 46 -7.78 -5.06 -4.24
CA PHE A 46 -9.18 -5.37 -4.50
C PHE A 46 -10.15 -4.51 -3.68
N ASN A 47 -9.78 -4.15 -2.45
CA ASN A 47 -10.60 -3.32 -1.57
C ASN A 47 -10.49 -1.83 -1.92
N MET A 48 -9.30 -1.35 -2.29
CA MET A 48 -9.04 0.07 -2.52
C MET A 48 -9.95 0.70 -3.58
N ALA A 49 -10.19 0.02 -4.70
CA ALA A 49 -11.08 0.52 -5.75
C ALA A 49 -12.51 0.75 -5.22
N LYS A 50 -13.01 -0.16 -4.39
CA LYS A 50 -14.36 -0.05 -3.79
C LYS A 50 -14.44 1.07 -2.77
N VAL A 51 -13.39 1.26 -1.97
CA VAL A 51 -13.28 2.40 -1.05
C VAL A 51 -13.35 3.71 -1.83
N GLN A 52 -12.58 3.84 -2.92
CA GLN A 52 -12.58 5.03 -3.77
C GLN A 52 -13.98 5.32 -4.32
N THR A 53 -14.67 4.31 -4.89
CA THR A 53 -16.04 4.47 -5.39
C THR A 53 -16.99 4.95 -4.28
N GLY A 54 -16.87 4.41 -3.06
CA GLY A 54 -17.69 4.84 -1.93
C GLY A 54 -17.40 6.28 -1.48
N LEU A 55 -16.14 6.71 -1.54
CA LEU A 55 -15.75 8.08 -1.22
C LEU A 55 -16.24 9.08 -2.26
N GLU A 56 -16.27 8.73 -3.54
CA GLU A 56 -16.82 9.59 -4.60
C GLU A 56 -18.35 9.70 -4.52
N ALA A 57 -19.02 8.64 -4.06
CA ALA A 57 -20.46 8.62 -3.90
C ALA A 57 -20.97 9.22 -2.57
N THR A 58 -20.07 9.56 -1.63
CA THR A 58 -20.46 10.03 -0.30
C THR A 58 -20.99 11.46 -0.33
N HIS A 59 -22.05 11.73 0.43
CA HIS A 59 -22.54 13.10 0.66
C HIS A 59 -21.85 13.78 1.85
N LYS A 60 -21.07 13.02 2.63
CA LYS A 60 -20.40 13.54 3.82
C LYS A 60 -19.20 14.39 3.41
N PRO A 61 -19.02 15.61 3.95
CA PRO A 61 -17.79 16.35 3.76
C PRO A 61 -16.65 15.63 4.49
N GLY A 62 -15.69 15.11 3.71
CA GLY A 62 -14.51 14.41 4.22
C GLY A 62 -14.78 13.02 4.82
N VAL A 63 -13.78 12.50 5.55
CA VAL A 63 -13.79 11.14 6.12
C VAL A 63 -13.72 11.17 7.64
N SER A 64 -14.34 10.18 8.30
CA SER A 64 -14.13 9.95 9.73
C SER A 64 -13.05 8.91 9.93
N LEU A 65 -11.98 9.29 10.63
CA LEU A 65 -10.90 8.40 11.00
C LEU A 65 -11.02 7.98 12.47
N GLY A 66 -10.77 6.71 12.76
CA GLY A 66 -10.67 6.14 14.09
C GLY A 66 -9.58 6.81 14.91
N ASN A 67 -9.84 6.99 16.20
CA ASN A 67 -8.92 7.72 17.08
C ASN A 67 -7.64 6.93 17.39
N TYR A 68 -7.73 5.60 17.51
CA TYR A 68 -6.61 4.77 17.95
C TYR A 68 -5.79 4.18 16.80
N GLN A 69 -6.46 3.56 15.81
CA GLN A 69 -5.79 2.78 14.76
C GLN A 69 -5.39 3.59 13.52
N GLU A 70 -5.86 4.83 13.38
CA GLU A 70 -5.66 5.63 12.14
C GLU A 70 -4.91 6.94 12.38
N SER A 71 -4.11 7.01 13.45
CA SER A 71 -3.28 8.18 13.76
C SER A 71 -2.27 8.49 12.64
N LYS A 72 -1.68 7.46 12.01
CA LYS A 72 -0.72 7.62 10.90
C LYS A 72 -1.36 8.16 9.63
N VAL A 73 -2.53 7.64 9.25
CA VAL A 73 -3.27 8.12 8.07
C VAL A 73 -3.65 9.59 8.27
N ARG A 74 -4.16 9.93 9.46
CA ARG A 74 -4.48 11.33 9.82
C ARG A 74 -3.26 12.25 9.75
N TRP A 75 -2.14 11.82 10.32
CA TRP A 75 -0.89 12.57 10.26
C TRP A 75 -0.39 12.77 8.82
N LEU A 76 -0.50 11.75 7.96
CA LEU A 76 -0.12 11.85 6.56
C LEU A 76 -0.98 12.88 5.83
N HIS A 77 -2.31 12.83 5.99
CA HIS A 77 -3.20 13.83 5.39
C HIS A 77 -2.92 15.25 5.91
N GLN A 78 -2.63 15.42 7.20
CA GLN A 78 -2.24 16.72 7.74
C GLN A 78 -0.97 17.26 7.07
N LYS A 79 0.03 16.41 6.85
CA LYS A 79 1.25 16.82 6.16
C LYS A 79 1.00 17.12 4.69
N LEU A 80 0.19 16.32 4.00
CA LEU A 80 -0.16 16.63 2.61
C LEU A 80 -0.83 18.00 2.49
N SER A 81 -1.82 18.32 3.34
CA SER A 81 -2.43 19.66 3.35
C SER A 81 -1.43 20.77 3.67
N GLU A 82 -0.51 20.58 4.63
CA GLU A 82 0.49 21.60 4.99
C GLU A 82 1.43 21.95 3.83
N TRP A 83 1.75 20.98 2.97
CA TRP A 83 2.78 21.14 1.93
C TRP A 83 2.22 21.29 0.51
N CYS A 84 0.99 20.86 0.25
CA CYS A 84 0.41 20.79 -1.09
C CYS A 84 -0.84 21.66 -1.30
N GLU A 85 -1.45 22.19 -0.24
CA GLU A 85 -2.59 23.12 -0.29
C GLU A 85 -2.16 24.52 0.12
#